data_AF-A0A815YUD2-F1
#
_entry.id   AF-A0A815YUD2-F1
#
_cell.length_a   1.000
_cell.length_b   1.000
_cell.length_c   1.000
_cell.angle_alpha   90.00
_cell.angle_beta   90.00
_cell.angle_gamma   90.00
#
_symmetry.space_group_name_H-M   'P 1'
#
loop_
_entity.id
_entity.type
_entity.pdbx_description
1 polymer ?
#
loop_
_entity_poly.entity_id
_entity_poly.type
_entity_poly.pdbx_seq_one_letter_code
_entity_poly.pdbx_strand_id
1 'polypeptide(L)'
;NLITKRYVYQKRDEEKIIIVADNEQQAQKKLKILIKENDNEQIECIDEMNLIDYLTENYKEMNIRLYLVTDRSPEGQQFRLGFGGCIALLRYPISTSIFDSLENNNENNEIDTYDY
;
A
#
# COMPACT_ATOMS: atom_id res chain seq x y z
N ASN A 1 5.69 7.78 8.91
CA ASN A 1 4.95 7.51 10.17
C ASN A 1 4.09 6.30 9.87
N LEU A 2 4.36 5.13 10.45
CA LEU A 2 3.78 3.84 9.99
C LEU A 2 2.38 3.58 10.58
N ILE A 3 1.58 4.63 10.79
CA ILE A 3 0.19 4.54 11.30
C ILE A 3 -0.75 4.32 10.12
N THR A 4 -0.40 3.40 9.24
CA THR A 4 -1.16 3.11 8.03
C THR A 4 -1.83 1.76 8.18
N LYS A 5 -3.07 1.67 7.72
CA LYS A 5 -3.90 0.47 7.81
C LYS A 5 -4.16 -0.10 6.43
N ARG A 6 -4.33 -1.43 6.40
CA ARG A 6 -4.80 -2.21 5.27
C ARG A 6 -6.30 -2.40 5.43
N TYR A 7 -7.06 -1.95 4.44
CA TYR A 7 -8.49 -2.16 4.29
C TYR A 7 -8.73 -3.15 3.15
N VAL A 8 -9.61 -4.12 3.35
CA VAL A 8 -10.03 -5.06 2.30
C VAL A 8 -11.49 -4.81 2.01
N TYR A 9 -11.75 -4.43 0.77
CA TYR A 9 -13.09 -4.28 0.25
C TYR A 9 -13.44 -5.49 -0.62
N GLN A 10 -14.68 -5.95 -0.54
CA GLN A 10 -15.15 -7.08 -1.34
C GLN A 10 -16.30 -6.64 -2.24
N LYS A 11 -16.22 -7.04 -3.52
CA LYS A 11 -17.26 -6.84 -4.53
C LYS A 11 -17.96 -8.18 -4.79
N ARG A 12 -19.25 -8.26 -4.44
CA ARG A 12 -20.15 -9.41 -4.71
C ARG A 12 -19.54 -10.79 -4.46
N ASP A 13 -18.81 -10.90 -3.35
CA ASP A 13 -18.15 -12.13 -2.89
C ASP A 13 -17.01 -12.70 -3.77
N GLU A 14 -16.64 -12.04 -4.88
CA GLU A 14 -15.67 -12.59 -5.86
C GLU A 14 -14.32 -11.85 -5.84
N GLU A 15 -14.34 -10.52 -5.92
CA GLU A 15 -13.12 -9.72 -6.07
C GLU A 15 -12.78 -8.96 -4.78
N LYS A 16 -11.53 -9.11 -4.32
CA LYS A 16 -11.00 -8.39 -3.16
C LYS A 16 -10.11 -7.24 -3.59
N ILE A 17 -10.47 -6.03 -3.18
CA ILE A 17 -9.71 -4.81 -3.41
C ILE A 17 -8.98 -4.45 -2.11
N ILE A 18 -7.65 -4.38 -2.15
CA ILE A 18 -6.83 -4.04 -1.00
C ILE A 18 -6.40 -2.59 -1.10
N ILE A 19 -6.69 -1.80 -0.07
CA ILE A 19 -6.32 -0.38 0.00
C ILE A 19 -5.49 -0.13 1.25
N VAL A 20 -4.39 0.60 1.08
CA VAL A 20 -3.51 1.04 2.16
C VAL A 20 -3.71 2.54 2.38
N ALA A 21 -4.16 2.94 3.58
CA ALA A 21 -4.47 4.33 3.91
C ALA A 21 -4.36 4.60 5.42
N ASP A 22 -4.19 5.87 5.80
CA ASP A 22 -4.03 6.24 7.21
C ASP A 22 -5.35 6.21 7.99
N ASN A 23 -6.46 6.38 7.29
CA ASN A 23 -7.81 6.32 7.85
C ASN A 23 -8.84 5.88 6.80
N GLU A 24 -10.03 5.53 7.27
CA GLU A 24 -11.11 5.01 6.44
C GLU A 24 -11.59 6.02 5.38
N GLN A 25 -11.60 7.32 5.69
CA GLN A 25 -12.02 8.37 4.73
C GLN A 25 -11.08 8.42 3.53
N GLN A 26 -9.77 8.36 3.77
CA GLN A 26 -8.77 8.25 2.70
C GLN A 26 -8.91 6.94 1.93
N ALA A 27 -9.19 5.83 2.62
CA ALA A 27 -9.41 4.53 1.98
C ALA A 27 -10.61 4.59 1.02
N GLN A 28 -11.74 5.16 1.45
CA GLN A 28 -12.93 5.35 0.63
C GLN A 28 -12.68 6.27 -0.58
N LYS A 29 -11.88 7.33 -0.41
CA LYS A 29 -11.49 8.20 -1.55
C LYS A 29 -10.69 7.43 -2.58
N LYS A 30 -9.67 6.66 -2.14
CA LYS A 30 -8.87 5.79 -3.02
C LYS A 30 -9.72 4.72 -3.69
N LEU A 31 -10.66 4.14 -2.95
CA LEU A 31 -11.61 3.16 -3.47
C LEU A 31 -12.39 3.76 -4.64
N LYS A 32 -13.05 4.91 -4.45
CA LYS A 32 -13.83 5.59 -5.51
C LYS A 32 -13.03 5.84 -6.79
N ILE A 33 -11.74 6.17 -6.67
CA ILE A 33 -10.84 6.37 -7.82
C ILE A 33 -10.62 5.04 -8.56
N LEU A 34 -10.39 3.94 -7.84
CA LEU A 34 -10.12 2.62 -8.41
C LEU A 34 -11.32 2.02 -9.14
N ILE A 35 -12.51 2.09 -8.55
CA ILE A 35 -13.74 1.50 -9.14
C ILE A 35 -14.40 2.37 -10.21
N LYS A 36 -13.97 3.64 -10.36
CA LYS A 36 -14.60 4.67 -11.21
C LYS A 36 -16.04 4.95 -10.77
N GLU A 37 -16.48 6.21 -10.83
CA GLU A 37 -17.77 6.66 -10.25
C GLU A 37 -19.05 5.98 -10.80
N ASN A 38 -18.95 5.14 -11.84
CA ASN A 38 -20.10 4.55 -12.54
C ASN A 38 -20.50 3.15 -12.05
N ASP A 39 -19.72 2.53 -11.16
CA ASP A 39 -20.01 1.18 -10.67
C ASP A 39 -20.94 1.29 -9.43
N ASN A 40 -22.25 1.23 -9.66
CA ASN A 40 -23.30 1.24 -8.60
C ASN A 40 -23.33 -0.07 -7.78
N GLU A 41 -22.21 -0.79 -7.71
CA GLU A 41 -22.13 -2.07 -7.05
C GLU A 41 -21.88 -1.91 -5.56
N GLN A 42 -22.54 -2.75 -4.76
CA GLN A 42 -22.35 -2.79 -3.32
C GLN A 42 -20.95 -3.35 -3.03
N ILE A 43 -20.11 -2.50 -2.46
CA ILE A 43 -18.75 -2.83 -2.02
C ILE A 43 -18.69 -2.57 -0.53
N GLU A 44 -18.28 -3.59 0.22
CA GLU A 44 -18.25 -3.56 1.67
C GLU A 44 -16.83 -3.76 2.17
N CYS A 45 -16.49 -3.05 3.26
CA CYS A 45 -15.23 -3.28 3.96
C CYS A 45 -15.38 -4.55 4.82
N ILE A 46 -14.63 -5.59 4.47
CA ILE A 46 -14.71 -6.90 5.15
C ILE A 46 -13.59 -7.12 6.17
N ASP A 47 -12.51 -6.34 6.08
CA ASP A 47 -11.34 -6.48 6.95
C ASP A 47 -10.58 -5.15 7.05
N GLU A 48 -10.12 -4.82 8.25
CA GLU A 48 -9.26 -3.67 8.55
C GLU A 48 -8.19 -4.08 9.56
N MET A 49 -6.92 -3.86 9.21
CA MET A 49 -5.80 -4.25 10.05
C MET A 49 -4.64 -3.26 9.90
N ASN A 50 -3.85 -3.06 10.96
CA ASN A 50 -2.60 -2.30 10.82
C ASN A 50 -1.67 -2.99 9.82
N LEU A 51 -1.01 -2.20 8.97
CA LEU A 51 -0.15 -2.74 7.92
C LEU A 51 1.04 -3.54 8.48
N ILE A 52 1.66 -3.05 9.56
CA ILE A 52 2.79 -3.74 10.22
C ILE A 52 2.34 -5.09 10.79
N ASP A 53 1.19 -5.12 11.44
CA ASP A 53 0.67 -6.34 12.07
C ASP A 53 0.38 -7.38 10.96
N TYR A 54 -0.27 -6.96 9.87
CA TYR A 54 -0.51 -7.80 8.69
C TYR A 54 0.80 -8.37 8.12
N LEU A 55 1.82 -7.53 7.91
CA LEU A 55 3.12 -7.98 7.38
C LEU A 55 3.78 -8.97 8.34
N THR A 56 3.67 -8.74 9.66
CA THR A 56 4.27 -9.60 10.69
C THR A 56 3.58 -10.96 10.77
N GLU A 57 2.29 -11.04 10.46
CA GLU A 57 1.56 -12.30 10.39
C GLU A 57 1.84 -13.06 9.08
N ASN A 58 1.91 -12.35 7.96
CA ASN A 58 1.88 -12.95 6.62
C ASN A 58 3.26 -13.10 5.95
N TYR A 59 4.35 -12.55 6.51
CA TYR A 59 5.67 -12.56 5.85
C TYR A 59 6.16 -13.96 5.47
N LYS A 60 5.81 -14.98 6.27
CA LYS A 60 6.20 -16.38 6.01
C LYS A 60 5.50 -16.94 4.78
N GLU A 61 4.20 -16.67 4.64
CA GLU A 61 3.40 -17.12 3.50
C GLU A 61 3.85 -16.43 2.21
N MET A 62 4.27 -15.16 2.31
CA MET A 62 4.82 -14.39 1.20
C MET A 62 6.26 -14.77 0.82
N ASN A 63 6.90 -15.69 1.54
CA ASN A 63 8.31 -16.07 1.36
C ASN A 63 9.30 -14.89 1.40
N ILE A 64 8.97 -13.85 2.18
CA ILE A 64 9.82 -12.68 2.38
C ILE A 64 10.53 -12.75 3.74
N ARG A 65 11.64 -12.02 3.87
CA ARG A 65 12.27 -11.75 5.17
C ARG A 65 11.88 -10.35 5.60
N LEU A 66 11.15 -10.25 6.71
CA LEU A 66 10.73 -8.97 7.28
C LEU A 66 11.73 -8.52 8.35
N TYR A 67 12.15 -7.27 8.27
CA TYR A 67 13.03 -6.62 9.25
C TYR A 67 12.35 -5.36 9.79
N LEU A 68 12.14 -5.31 11.10
CA LEU A 68 11.65 -4.11 11.78
C LEU A 68 12.84 -3.32 12.33
N VAL A 69 12.95 -2.07 11.90
CA VAL A 69 14.06 -1.16 12.27
C VAL A 69 13.49 0.03 13.03
N THR A 70 14.22 0.51 14.03
CA THR A 70 13.85 1.72 14.79
C THR A 70 14.64 2.93 14.30
N ASP A 71 14.09 4.11 14.49
CA ASP A 71 14.70 5.40 14.12
C ASP A 71 15.71 5.94 15.14
N ARG A 72 16.18 5.10 16.07
CA ARG A 72 17.12 5.51 17.13
C ARG A 72 18.53 5.77 16.65
N SER A 73 18.93 5.22 15.50
CA SER A 73 20.24 5.49 14.90
C SER A 73 20.13 6.56 13.80
N PRO A 74 21.23 7.24 13.47
CA PRO A 74 21.27 8.17 12.33
C PRO A 74 20.81 7.51 11.02
N GLU A 75 21.19 6.26 10.79
CA GLU A 75 20.78 5.47 9.62
C GLU A 75 19.28 5.17 9.65
N GLY A 76 18.72 4.82 10.81
CA GLY A 76 17.28 4.60 10.97
C GLY A 76 16.46 5.88 10.77
N GLN A 77 17.00 7.03 11.20
CA GLN A 77 16.37 8.32 10.96
C GLN A 77 16.39 8.70 9.48
N GLN A 78 17.52 8.51 8.79
CA GLN A 78 17.63 8.69 7.34
C GLN A 78 16.71 7.75 6.58
N PHE A 79 16.59 6.50 7.03
CA PHE A 79 15.67 5.53 6.45
C PHE A 79 14.22 6.02 6.52
N ARG A 80 13.79 6.49 7.70
CA ARG A 80 12.44 7.03 7.92
C ARG A 80 12.16 8.27 7.08
N LEU A 81 13.13 9.19 6.99
CA LEU A 81 12.95 10.47 6.28
C LEU A 81 13.11 10.34 4.75
N GLY A 82 14.09 9.56 4.29
CA GLY A 82 14.41 9.42 2.87
C GLY A 82 13.53 8.41 2.12
N PHE A 83 13.04 7.37 2.79
CA PHE A 83 12.25 6.30 2.17
C PHE A 83 10.85 6.14 2.79
N GLY A 84 10.41 7.09 3.61
CA GLY A 84 9.08 7.03 4.26
C GLY A 84 8.92 5.96 5.34
N GLY A 85 9.97 5.18 5.62
CA GLY A 85 9.99 4.14 6.66
C GLY A 85 9.59 2.73 6.20
N CYS A 86 9.45 2.47 4.91
CA CYS A 86 9.25 1.13 4.37
C CYS A 86 9.99 0.97 3.03
N ILE A 87 10.75 -0.12 2.87
CA ILE A 87 11.37 -0.49 1.59
C ILE A 87 11.26 -1.98 1.36
N ALA A 88 11.32 -2.39 0.09
CA ALA A 88 11.48 -3.77 -0.31
C ALA A 88 12.87 -3.97 -0.94
N LEU A 89 13.61 -4.95 -0.45
CA LEU A 89 14.88 -5.37 -1.06
C LEU A 89 14.62 -6.60 -1.95
N LEU A 90 14.76 -6.41 -3.25
CA LEU A 90 14.58 -7.48 -4.23
C LEU A 90 15.84 -8.34 -4.32
N ARG A 91 15.66 -9.66 -4.48
CA ARG A 91 16.78 -10.61 -4.64
C ARG A 91 17.49 -10.48 -5.97
N TYR A 92 16.75 -10.08 -7.00
CA TYR A 92 17.22 -9.95 -8.37
C TYR A 92 16.75 -8.62 -8.94
N PRO A 93 17.55 -8.01 -9.84
CA PRO A 93 17.10 -6.85 -10.58
C PRO A 93 15.89 -7.22 -11.44
N ILE A 94 14.92 -6.31 -11.51
CA ILE A 94 13.76 -6.42 -12.38
C ILE A 94 13.79 -5.26 -13.38
N SER A 95 13.20 -5.48 -14.56
CA SER A 95 13.08 -4.42 -15.56
C SER A 95 12.14 -3.34 -15.06
N THR A 96 12.54 -2.07 -15.18
CA THR A 96 11.71 -0.94 -14.81
C THR A 96 10.47 -0.80 -15.69
N SER A 97 10.51 -1.38 -16.90
CA SER A 97 9.37 -1.41 -17.84
C SER A 97 8.10 -2.07 -17.27
N ILE A 98 8.25 -2.90 -16.23
CA ILE A 98 7.10 -3.50 -15.52
C ILE A 98 6.29 -2.41 -14.81
N PHE A 99 6.96 -1.39 -14.27
CA PHE A 99 6.31 -0.27 -13.58
C PHE A 99 5.62 0.68 -14.56
N ASP A 100 6.24 0.94 -15.71
CA ASP A 100 5.63 1.76 -16.78
C ASP A 100 4.29 1.15 -17.25
N SER A 101 4.20 -0.18 -17.30
CA SER A 101 2.97 -0.89 -17.67
C SER A 101 1.86 -0.74 -16.62
N LEU A 102 2.21 -0.51 -15.35
CA LEU A 102 1.26 -0.26 -14.26
C LEU A 102 0.80 1.20 -14.25
N GLU A 103 1.66 2.15 -14.63
CA GLU A 103 1.31 3.57 -14.76
C GLU A 103 0.34 3.83 -15.92
N ASN A 104 0.54 3.17 -17.07
CA ASN A 104 -0.34 3.31 -18.23
C ASN A 104 -1.77 2.74 -18.02
N ASN A 105 -1.98 1.91 -16.99
CA ASN A 105 -3.32 1.48 -16.56
C ASN A 105 -3.90 2.35 -15.42
N ASN A 106 -3.12 3.31 -14.91
CA ASN A 106 -3.43 4.20 -13.79
C ASN A 106 -3.28 5.68 -14.21
N GLU A 107 -3.84 6.08 -15.35
CA GLU A 107 -3.74 7.46 -15.89
C GLU A 107 -4.32 8.58 -14.99
N ASN A 108 -4.73 8.33 -13.74
CA ASN A 108 -5.30 9.36 -12.85
C ASN A 108 -4.76 9.38 -11.42
N ASN A 109 -3.65 8.69 -11.11
CA ASN A 109 -3.01 8.89 -9.80
C ASN A 109 -1.97 10.01 -9.94
N GLU A 110 -2.40 11.25 -9.71
CA GLU A 110 -1.49 12.33 -9.35
C GLU A 110 -0.60 11.82 -8.21
N ILE A 111 0.68 11.58 -8.52
CA ILE A 111 1.70 11.41 -7.51
C ILE A 111 1.80 12.79 -6.85
N ASP A 112 1.27 12.93 -5.64
CA ASP A 112 1.55 14.07 -4.77
C ASP A 112 3.08 14.09 -4.53
N THR A 113 3.82 14.72 -5.43
CA THR A 113 5.19 15.14 -5.20
C THR A 113 5.16 16.14 -4.06
N TYR A 114 5.67 15.74 -2.90
CA TYR A 114 5.99 16.69 -1.83
C TYR A 114 7.04 17.65 -2.36
N ASP A 115 6.63 18.90 -2.62
CA ASP A 115 7.55 20.02 -2.77
C ASP A 115 8.32 20.21 -1.45
N TYR A 116 9.64 20.33 -1.56
CA TYR A 116 10.58 20.58 -0.46
C TYR A 116 10.42 21.97 0.16
#